data_AF-A0A4V1SL76-F1
#
_entry.id   AF-A0A4V1SL76-F1
#
_cell.length_a   1.000
_cell.length_b   1.000
_cell.length_c   1.000
_cell.angle_alpha   90.00
_cell.angle_beta   90.00
_cell.angle_gamma   90.00
#
_symmetry.space_group_name_H-M   'P 1'
#
loop_
_entity.id
_entity.type
_entity.pdbx_description
1 polymer ?
#
loop_
_entity_poly.entity_id
_entity_poly.type
_entity_poly.pdbx_seq_one_letter_code
_entity_poly.pdbx_strand_id
1 'polypeptide(L)'
;SDALALAVRFGCPIYTYENILDQAGVLMEDEQVKEGSSLESVSAEPVSSGHDDLKALSLTELNNLLTEVLEHEDYIRAIAIRDEIKSRGKK
;
A
#
# COMPACT_ATOMS: atom_id res chain seq x y z
N SER A 1 10.56 0.14 1.66
CA SER A 1 9.97 1.03 0.61
C SER A 1 11.00 1.97 0.01
N ASP A 2 11.79 2.67 0.83
CA ASP A 2 12.56 3.85 0.38
C ASP A 2 13.72 3.50 -0.56
N ALA A 3 14.44 2.42 -0.29
CA ALA A 3 15.50 1.93 -1.18
C ALA A 3 14.97 1.59 -2.58
N LEU A 4 13.77 1.01 -2.66
CA LEU A 4 13.12 0.68 -3.92
C LEU A 4 12.64 1.96 -4.64
N ALA A 5 12.05 2.90 -3.90
CA ALA A 5 11.60 4.18 -4.45
C ALA A 5 12.76 5.03 -5.00
N LEU A 6 13.90 5.06 -4.32
CA LEU A 6 15.11 5.72 -4.80
C LEU A 6 15.66 5.00 -6.03
N ALA A 7 15.71 3.67 -6.02
CA ALA A 7 16.17 2.89 -7.17
C ALA A 7 15.35 3.21 -8.43
N VAL A 8 14.02 3.26 -8.32
CA VAL A 8 13.14 3.64 -9.44
C VAL A 8 13.35 5.09 -9.88
N ARG A 9 13.49 6.03 -8.93
CA ARG A 9 13.69 7.46 -9.23
C ARG A 9 15.01 7.74 -9.96
N PHE A 10 16.06 7.01 -9.62
CA PHE A 10 17.40 7.18 -10.20
C PHE A 10 17.73 6.18 -11.31
N GLY A 11 16.78 5.30 -11.67
CA GLY A 11 16.98 4.29 -12.71
C GLY A 11 18.06 3.25 -12.36
N CYS A 12 18.20 2.92 -11.07
CA CYS A 12 19.17 1.95 -10.59
C CYS A 12 18.69 0.52 -10.88
N PRO A 13 19.56 -0.40 -11.34
CA PRO A 13 19.20 -1.80 -11.50
C PRO A 13 18.89 -2.44 -10.13
N ILE A 14 17.77 -3.14 -10.06
CA ILE A 14 17.32 -3.86 -8.86
C ILE A 14 17.59 -5.35 -9.08
N TYR A 15 18.30 -5.96 -8.13
CA TYR A 15 18.56 -7.39 -8.13
C TYR A 15 17.81 -8.04 -6.97
N THR A 16 17.25 -9.22 -7.21
CA THR A 16 16.56 -10.02 -6.20
C THR A 16 16.87 -11.50 -6.41
N TYR A 17 16.54 -12.31 -5.40
CA TYR A 17 16.64 -13.76 -5.50
C TYR A 17 15.33 -14.35 -6.05
N GLU A 18 15.44 -15.44 -6.81
CA GLU A 18 14.28 -16.10 -7.45
C GLU A 18 13.21 -16.49 -6.45
N ASN A 19 13.60 -16.99 -5.27
CA ASN A 19 12.67 -17.36 -4.20
C ASN A 19 11.86 -16.17 -3.66
N ILE A 20 12.41 -14.96 -3.67
CA ILE A 20 11.68 -13.74 -3.24
C ILE A 20 10.79 -13.23 -4.36
N LEU A 21 11.21 -13.37 -5.62
CA LEU A 21 10.38 -13.05 -6.79
C LEU A 21 9.13 -13.96 -6.85
N ASP A 22 9.29 -15.24 -6.54
CA ASP A 22 8.20 -16.24 -6.53
C ASP A 22 7.19 -15.94 -5.41
N GLN A 23 7.67 -15.58 -4.21
CA GLN A 23 6.81 -15.21 -3.08
C GLN A 23 6.10 -13.86 -3.25
N ALA A 24 6.75 -12.90 -3.91
CA ALA A 24 6.19 -11.59 -4.20
C ALA A 24 5.45 -11.53 -5.55
N GLY A 25 5.51 -12.61 -6.33
CA GLY A 25 4.84 -12.77 -7.60
C GLY A 25 3.35 -12.94 -7.37
N VAL A 26 2.62 -11.84 -7.35
CA VAL A 26 1.21 -11.86 -7.78
C VAL A 26 1.27 -12.38 -9.21
N LEU A 27 0.88 -13.63 -9.44
CA LEU A 27 0.71 -14.20 -10.77
C LEU A 27 -0.24 -13.28 -11.55
N MET A 28 0.31 -12.34 -12.33
CA MET A 28 -0.34 -11.84 -13.53
C MET A 28 -0.19 -12.96 -14.58
N GLU A 29 -0.91 -14.07 -14.35
CA GLU A 29 -1.37 -14.86 -15.49
C GLU A 29 -2.44 -14.02 -16.20
N ASP A 30 -2.44 -14.08 -17.54
CA ASP A 30 -3.17 -13.24 -18.49
C ASP A 30 -2.47 -11.90 -18.80
N GLU A 31 -1.93 -11.61 -19.99
CA GLU A 31 -2.17 -12.15 -21.33
C GLU A 31 -0.95 -11.81 -22.21
N GLN A 32 -0.60 -12.71 -23.12
CA GLN A 32 0.00 -12.29 -24.38
C GLN A 32 -0.92 -11.24 -25.01
N VAL A 33 -0.44 -10.02 -25.30
CA VAL A 33 -0.79 -9.20 -26.49
C VAL A 33 -0.29 -7.75 -26.32
N LYS A 34 0.66 -7.39 -27.19
CA LYS A 34 0.88 -6.12 -27.89
C LYS A 34 0.94 -4.79 -27.12
N GLU A 35 2.02 -4.06 -27.44
CA GLU A 35 2.15 -2.61 -27.52
C GLU A 35 0.89 -1.76 -27.23
N GLY A 36 1.02 -0.87 -26.24
CA GLY A 36 0.39 0.44 -26.29
C GLY A 36 -0.62 0.73 -25.18
N SER A 37 -0.33 1.85 -24.50
CA SER A 37 -1.27 2.71 -23.76
C SER A 37 -1.73 2.28 -22.36
N SER A 38 -1.77 3.31 -21.51
CA SER A 38 -2.38 3.37 -20.17
C SER A 38 -1.83 2.42 -19.10
N LEU A 39 -0.93 2.98 -18.28
CA LEU A 39 -0.81 2.60 -16.88
C LEU A 39 -2.14 2.88 -16.18
N GLU A 40 -3.07 1.94 -16.30
CA GLU A 40 -4.33 1.99 -15.61
C GLU A 40 -4.07 1.83 -14.10
N SER A 41 -4.66 2.74 -13.35
CA SER A 41 -4.60 2.87 -11.91
C SER A 41 -4.65 1.52 -11.20
N VAL A 42 -3.61 1.24 -10.41
CA VAL A 42 -3.65 0.22 -9.36
C VAL A 42 -4.74 0.62 -8.37
N SER A 43 -5.96 0.14 -8.63
CA SER A 43 -7.05 0.14 -7.67
C SER A 43 -6.63 -0.85 -6.58
N ALA A 44 -6.24 -0.30 -5.43
CA ALA A 44 -6.08 -1.10 -4.23
C ALA A 44 -7.44 -1.70 -3.88
N GLU A 45 -7.59 -3.01 -4.09
CA GLU A 45 -8.70 -3.80 -3.57
C GLU A 45 -8.84 -3.52 -2.06
N PRO A 46 -10.04 -3.19 -1.55
CA PRO A 46 -10.21 -2.89 -0.15
C PRO A 46 -10.09 -4.18 0.65
N VAL A 47 -9.02 -4.29 1.45
CA VAL A 47 -8.93 -5.26 2.56
C VAL A 47 -10.03 -4.96 3.58
N SER A 48 -11.23 -5.48 3.32
CA SER A 48 -12.49 -5.24 4.03
C SER A 48 -12.59 -6.02 5.36
N SER A 49 -11.54 -6.00 6.18
CA SER A 49 -11.57 -6.68 7.49
C SER A 49 -11.11 -5.84 8.67
N GLY A 50 -10.83 -4.54 8.48
CA GLY A 50 -10.46 -3.63 9.58
C GLY A 50 -11.14 -2.26 9.55
N HIS A 51 -12.02 -1.99 8.59
CA HIS A 51 -12.55 -0.64 8.38
C HIS A 51 -13.62 -0.23 9.39
N ASP A 52 -14.34 -1.18 9.99
CA ASP A 52 -15.43 -0.88 10.93
C ASP A 52 -14.92 -0.54 12.34
N ASP A 53 -13.81 -1.15 12.78
CA ASP A 53 -13.17 -0.79 14.05
C ASP A 53 -12.59 0.64 14.00
N LEU A 54 -12.03 1.03 12.85
CA LEU A 54 -11.47 2.38 12.65
C LEU A 54 -12.55 3.48 12.66
N LYS A 55 -13.77 3.18 12.22
CA LYS A 55 -14.89 4.14 12.25
C LYS A 55 -15.40 4.41 13.67
N ALA A 56 -15.26 3.44 14.58
CA ALA A 56 -15.71 3.58 15.97
C ALA A 56 -14.77 4.43 16.84
N LEU A 57 -13.51 4.58 16.44
CA LEU A 57 -12.47 5.29 17.19
C LEU A 57 -12.59 6.83 17.03
N SER A 58 -12.20 7.57 18.06
CA SER A 58 -12.10 9.04 18.04
C SER A 58 -10.86 9.52 17.28
N LEU A 59 -10.84 10.79 16.85
CA LEU A 59 -9.68 11.35 16.13
C LEU A 59 -8.36 11.23 16.92
N THR A 60 -8.41 11.40 18.24
CA THR A 60 -7.23 11.24 19.09
C THR A 60 -6.73 9.80 19.10
N GLU A 61 -7.64 8.83 19.20
CA GLU A 61 -7.29 7.41 19.18
C GLU A 61 -6.76 6.96 17.82
N LEU A 62 -7.33 7.44 16.70
CA LEU A 62 -6.80 7.18 15.36
C LEU A 62 -5.37 7.71 15.20
N ASN A 63 -5.03 8.89 15.75
CA ASN A 63 -3.67 9.42 15.68
C ASN A 63 -2.69 8.61 16.54
N ASN A 64 -3.12 8.17 17.72
CA ASN A 64 -2.32 7.29 18.57
C ASN A 64 -2.07 5.94 17.87
N LEU A 65 -3.13 5.33 17.34
CA LEU A 65 -3.05 4.07 16.60
C LEU A 65 -2.16 4.21 15.34
N LEU A 66 -2.26 5.34 14.63
CA LEU A 66 -1.40 5.64 13.48
C LEU A 66 0.08 5.64 13.89
N THR A 67 0.40 6.25 15.02
CA THR A 67 1.78 6.31 15.54
C THR A 67 2.28 4.91 15.88
N GLU A 68 1.46 4.12 16.57
CA GLU A 68 1.76 2.73 16.95
C GLU A 68 2.00 1.84 15.71
N VAL A 69 1.12 1.89 14.70
CA VAL A 69 1.33 1.08 13.49
C VAL A 69 2.53 1.53 12.66
N LEU A 70 2.89 2.83 12.72
CA LEU A 70 4.11 3.33 12.09
C LEU A 70 5.37 2.84 12.82
N GLU A 71 5.34 2.79 14.16
CA GLU A 71 6.41 2.19 14.97
C GLU A 71 6.57 0.68 14.70
N HIS A 72 5.46 0.00 14.40
CA HIS A 72 5.45 -1.41 14.02
C HIS A 72 5.69 -1.68 12.53
N GLU A 73 6.00 -0.65 11.72
CA GLU A 73 6.22 -0.75 10.27
C GLU A 73 5.04 -1.37 9.49
N ASP A 74 3.83 -1.34 10.06
CA ASP A 74 2.62 -1.84 9.42
C ASP A 74 1.99 -0.75 8.54
N TYR A 75 2.62 -0.55 7.38
CA TYR A 75 2.23 0.49 6.45
C TYR A 75 0.85 0.28 5.83
N ILE A 76 0.37 -0.97 5.73
CA ILE A 76 -0.97 -1.27 5.18
C ILE A 76 -2.04 -0.71 6.12
N ARG A 77 -1.91 -0.99 7.43
CA ARG A 77 -2.83 -0.41 8.43
C ARG A 77 -2.67 1.10 8.54
N ALA A 78 -1.45 1.62 8.46
CA ALA A 78 -1.22 3.07 8.50
C ALA A 78 -1.92 3.82 7.37
N ILE A 79 -1.97 3.26 6.15
CA ILE A 79 -2.71 3.83 5.02
C ILE A 79 -4.21 3.89 5.32
N ALA A 80 -4.80 2.79 5.80
CA ALA A 80 -6.23 2.74 6.14
C ALA A 80 -6.61 3.77 7.23
N ILE A 81 -5.79 3.89 8.27
CA ILE A 81 -5.98 4.87 9.36
C ILE A 81 -5.85 6.30 8.83
N ARG A 82 -4.82 6.58 8.01
CA ARG A 82 -4.61 7.89 7.38
C ARG A 82 -5.81 8.28 6.52
N ASP A 83 -6.32 7.36 5.72
CA ASP A 83 -7.42 7.63 4.80
C ASP A 83 -8.73 7.86 5.56
N GLU A 84 -8.96 7.15 6.66
CA GLU A 84 -10.07 7.41 7.59
C GLU A 84 -9.97 8.80 8.26
N ILE A 85 -8.78 9.19 8.76
CA ILE A 85 -8.54 10.55 9.31
C ILE A 85 -8.83 11.62 8.26
N LYS A 86 -8.34 11.43 7.03
CA LYS A 86 -8.52 12.36 5.92
C LYS A 86 -9.97 12.44 5.44
N SER A 87 -10.69 11.32 5.46
CA SER A 87 -12.12 11.24 5.15
C SER A 87 -12.94 12.10 6.11
N ARG A 88 -12.62 12.08 7.41
CA ARG A 88 -13.29 12.90 8.43
C ARG A 88 -13.00 14.40 8.29
N GLY A 89 -11.78 14.78 7.91
CA GLY A 89 -11.38 16.18 7.72
C GLY A 89 -11.88 16.84 6.42
N LYS A 90 -12.48 16.08 5.50
CA LYS A 90 -13.01 16.58 4.23
C LYS A 90 -14.50 16.98 4.27
N LYS A 91 -15.12 16.93 5.45
CA LYS A 91 -16.52 17.29 5.68
C LYS A 91 -16.62 18.68 6.29
#